data_AF-K9QLK7-F1
#
_entry.id   AF-K9QLK7-F1
#
_cell.length_a   1.000
_cell.length_b   1.000
_cell.length_c   1.000
_cell.angle_alpha   90.00
_cell.angle_beta   90.00
_cell.angle_gamma   90.00
#
_symmetry.space_group_name_H-M   'P 1'
#
loop_
_entity.id
_entity.type
_entity.pdbx_description
1 polymer ?
#
loop_
_entity_poly.entity_id
_entity_poly.type
_entity_poly.pdbx_seq_one_letter_code
_entity_poly.pdbx_strand_id
1 'polypeptide(L)' 'MSETKAKVDIQEQIQEEVEQARAVCDISGSNSAECAAAWDAVEELQAEASHQRQSKPKNSLEQYCDDNPDAAECRVYDE' A
#
# COMPACT_ATOMS: atom_id res chain seq x y z
N MET A 1 10.09 -13.18 -2.94
CA MET A 1 11.12 -12.13 -2.78
C MET A 1 10.69 -10.76 -3.31
N SER A 2 9.63 -10.65 -4.11
CA SER A 2 9.19 -9.38 -4.71
C SER A 2 8.40 -8.47 -3.75
N GLU A 3 7.57 -9.02 -2.87
CA GLU A 3 6.74 -8.22 -1.94
C GLU A 3 7.55 -7.48 -0.88
N THR A 4 8.63 -8.06 -0.37
CA THR A 4 9.51 -7.38 0.59
C THR A 4 10.23 -6.19 -0.03
N LYS A 5 10.59 -6.30 -1.32
CA LYS A 5 11.20 -5.19 -2.07
C LYS A 5 10.20 -4.05 -2.27
N ALA A 6 8.96 -4.36 -2.67
CA ALA A 6 7.90 -3.36 -2.83
C ALA A 6 7.55 -2.65 -1.51
N LYS A 7 7.54 -3.37 -0.38
CA LYS A 7 7.32 -2.79 0.96
C LYS A 7 8.45 -1.89 1.43
N VAL A 8 9.70 -2.16 1.06
CA VAL A 8 10.84 -1.28 1.36
C VAL A 8 10.76 -0.02 0.49
N ASP A 9 10.42 -0.19 -0.79
CA ASP A 9 10.28 0.89 -1.77
C ASP A 9 9.20 1.91 -1.35
N ILE A 10 8.01 1.45 -0.90
CA ILE A 10 6.94 2.37 -0.47
C ILE A 10 7.29 3.16 0.80
N GLN A 11 8.12 2.63 1.71
CA GLN A 11 8.55 3.39 2.88
C GLN A 11 9.56 4.49 2.50
N GLU A 12 10.44 4.22 1.53
CA GLU A 12 11.37 5.21 0.98
C GLU A 12 10.59 6.34 0.29
N GLN A 13 9.62 6.00 -0.57
CA GLN A 13 8.75 6.96 -1.23
C GLN A 13 7.96 7.84 -0.24
N ILE A 14 7.40 7.26 0.83
CA ILE A 14 6.72 8.05 1.87
C ILE A 14 7.70 9.05 2.52
N GLN A 15 8.95 8.64 2.77
CA GLN A 15 9.93 9.52 3.39
C GLN A 15 10.30 10.69 2.48
N GLU A 16 10.48 10.43 1.18
CA GLU A 16 10.72 11.46 0.17
C GLU A 16 9.54 12.44 0.06
N GLU A 17 8.31 11.94 -0.02
CA GLU A 17 7.11 12.78 -0.12
C GLU A 17 6.87 13.61 1.14
N VAL A 18 7.22 13.10 2.33
CA VAL A 18 7.19 13.89 3.57
C VAL A 18 8.18 15.06 3.51
N GLU A 19 9.38 14.85 2.96
CA GLU A 19 10.35 15.92 2.77
C GLU A 19 9.87 16.95 1.73
N GLN A 20 9.27 16.49 0.63
CA GLN A 20 8.66 17.35 -0.38
C GLN A 20 7.50 18.15 0.19
N ALA A 21 6.57 17.53 0.91
CA ALA A 21 5.44 18.20 1.53
C ALA A 21 5.89 19.32 2.48
N ARG A 22 6.92 19.05 3.30
CA ARG A 22 7.53 20.09 4.15
C ARG A 22 8.10 21.24 3.34
N ALA A 23 8.89 20.95 2.31
CA ALA A 23 9.47 21.97 1.44
C ALA A 23 8.39 22.83 0.74
N VAL A 24 7.33 22.20 0.23
CA VAL A 24 6.19 22.90 -0.40
C VAL A 24 5.48 23.79 0.61
N CYS A 25 5.23 23.31 1.82
CA CYS A 25 4.61 24.08 2.89
C CYS A 25 5.50 25.24 3.36
N ASP A 26 6.81 25.07 3.40
CA ASP A 26 7.76 26.13 3.76
C ASP A 26 7.82 27.24 2.68
N ILE A 27 7.70 26.87 1.41
CA ILE A 27 7.73 27.81 0.27
C ILE A 27 6.38 28.50 0.06
N SER A 28 5.29 27.74 0.09
CA SER A 28 3.95 28.21 -0.28
C SER A 28 3.13 28.69 0.93
N GLY A 29 3.58 28.35 2.13
CA GLY A 29 2.91 28.64 3.41
C GLY A 29 2.05 27.46 3.88
N SER A 30 1.99 27.25 5.19
CA SER A 30 1.34 26.08 5.82
C SER A 30 -0.18 25.98 5.59
N ASN A 31 -0.85 27.07 5.18
CA ASN A 31 -2.28 27.09 4.87
C ASN A 31 -2.56 27.21 3.35
N SER A 32 -1.55 27.01 2.51
CA SER A 32 -1.70 27.04 1.06
C SER A 32 -2.37 25.76 0.54
N ALA A 33 -3.02 25.85 -0.62
CA ALA A 33 -3.61 24.69 -1.28
C ALA A 33 -2.54 23.69 -1.72
N GLU A 34 -1.36 24.19 -2.10
CA GLU A 34 -0.20 23.42 -2.50
C GLU A 34 0.36 22.60 -1.33
N CYS A 35 0.44 23.19 -0.13
CA CYS A 35 0.80 22.46 1.09
C CYS A 35 -0.20 21.36 1.42
N ALA A 36 -1.50 21.65 1.32
CA ALA A 36 -2.55 20.64 1.55
C ALA A 36 -2.45 19.49 0.54
N ALA A 37 -2.33 19.78 -0.75
CA ALA A 37 -2.21 18.76 -1.80
C ALA A 37 -0.95 17.90 -1.65
N ALA A 38 0.16 18.47 -1.19
CA ALA A 38 1.38 17.69 -0.93
C ALA A 38 1.21 16.74 0.26
N TRP A 39 0.48 17.15 1.31
CA TRP A 39 0.14 16.26 2.41
C TRP A 39 -0.90 15.20 2.02
N ASP A 40 -1.87 15.52 1.16
CA ASP A 40 -2.82 14.53 0.62
C ASP A 40 -2.08 13.36 -0.07
N ALA A 41 -1.05 13.67 -0.86
CA ALA A 41 -0.22 12.63 -1.51
C ALA A 41 0.50 11.72 -0.49
N VAL A 42 1.02 12.30 0.60
CA VAL A 42 1.64 11.57 1.70
C VAL A 42 0.63 10.69 2.44
N GLU A 43 -0.61 11.16 2.62
CA GLU A 43 -1.68 10.39 3.25
C GLU A 43 -2.11 9.19 2.40
N GLU A 44 -2.24 9.36 1.07
CA GLU A 44 -2.56 8.26 0.15
C GLU A 44 -1.49 7.16 0.16
N LEU A 45 -0.20 7.51 0.11
CA LEU A 45 0.88 6.53 0.19
C LEU A 45 0.89 5.77 1.53
N GLN A 46 0.60 6.45 2.63
CA GLN A 46 0.47 5.80 3.94
C GLN A 46 -0.73 4.86 4.00
N ALA A 47 -1.86 5.22 3.38
CA ALA A 47 -3.03 4.37 3.28
C ALA A 47 -2.72 3.08 2.50
N GLU A 48 -2.05 3.20 1.35
CA GLU A 48 -1.58 2.04 0.57
C GLU A 48 -0.59 1.18 1.37
N ALA A 49 0.37 1.78 2.06
CA ALA A 49 1.31 1.05 2.91
C ALA A 49 0.60 0.28 4.04
N SER A 50 -0.45 0.86 4.63
CA SER A 50 -1.31 0.18 5.60
C SER A 50 -2.08 -0.97 4.97
N HIS A 51 -2.66 -0.77 3.79
CA HIS A 51 -3.37 -1.80 3.04
C HIS A 51 -2.47 -3.00 2.71
N GLN A 52 -1.23 -2.76 2.25
CA GLN A 52 -0.23 -3.81 2.01
C GLN A 52 0.21 -4.57 3.27
N ARG A 53 0.11 -3.95 4.45
CA ARG A 53 0.35 -4.61 5.74
C ARG A 53 -0.83 -5.45 6.20
N GLN A 54 -2.05 -5.03 5.87
CA GLN A 54 -3.28 -5.73 6.21
C GLN A 54 -3.57 -6.90 5.26
N SER A 55 -3.07 -6.85 4.02
CA SER A 55 -3.09 -8.00 3.12
C SER A 55 -2.32 -9.17 3.75
N LYS A 56 -3.07 -10.17 4.22
CA LYS A 56 -2.49 -11.39 4.77
C LYS A 56 -1.90 -12.18 3.61
N PRO A 57 -0.64 -12.64 3.72
CA PRO A 57 -0.13 -13.60 2.76
C PRO A 57 -1.03 -14.83 2.78
N LYS A 58 -1.43 -15.30 1.59
CA LYS A 58 -2.21 -16.53 1.44
C LYS A 58 -1.48 -17.67 2.12
N ASN A 59 -2.20 -18.43 2.93
CA ASN A 59 -1.66 -19.66 3.49
C ASN A 59 -1.53 -20.74 2.40
N SER A 60 -0.83 -21.83 2.71
CA SER A 60 -0.53 -22.87 1.72
C SER A 60 -1.77 -23.47 1.06
N LEU A 61 -2.89 -23.56 1.78
CA LEU A 61 -4.15 -24.05 1.22
C LEU A 61 -4.80 -23.01 0.30
N GLU A 62 -4.84 -21.74 0.71
CA GLU A 62 -5.37 -20.64 -0.13
C GLU A 62 -4.62 -20.55 -1.46
N GLN A 63 -3.29 -20.60 -1.42
CA GLN A 63 -2.47 -20.57 -2.64
C GLN A 63 -2.69 -21.83 -3.50
N TYR A 64 -2.77 -23.01 -2.89
CA TYR A 64 -3.07 -24.25 -3.61
C TYR A 64 -4.43 -24.21 -4.31
N CYS A 65 -5.44 -23.63 -3.65
CA CYS A 65 -6.78 -23.50 -4.20
C CYS A 65 -6.91 -22.48 -5.33
N ASP A 66 -6.08 -21.42 -5.34
CA ASP A 66 -6.01 -20.52 -6.51
C ASP A 66 -5.50 -21.27 -7.76
N ASP A 67 -4.47 -22.11 -7.58
CA ASP A 67 -3.84 -22.86 -8.67
C ASP A 67 -4.64 -24.11 -9.07
N ASN A 68 -5.45 -24.65 -8.16
CA ASN A 68 -6.22 -25.90 -8.32
C ASN A 68 -7.67 -25.71 -7.83
N PRO A 69 -8.50 -24.89 -8.50
CA PRO A 69 -9.86 -24.58 -8.05
C PRO A 69 -10.78 -25.80 -8.05
N ASP A 70 -10.46 -26.84 -8.84
CA ASP A 70 -11.21 -28.09 -8.93
C ASP A 70 -10.75 -29.17 -7.94
N ALA A 71 -9.69 -28.91 -7.14
CA ALA A 71 -9.27 -29.83 -6.08
C ALA A 71 -10.39 -30.04 -5.06
N ALA A 72 -10.48 -31.24 -4.48
CA ALA A 72 -11.57 -31.60 -3.59
C ALA A 72 -11.66 -30.69 -2.35
N GLU A 73 -10.49 -30.22 -1.88
CA GLU A 73 -10.31 -29.31 -0.76
C GLU A 73 -10.68 -27.84 -1.08
N CYS A 74 -10.89 -27.51 -2.36
CA CYS A 74 -11.03 -26.13 -2.86
C CYS A 74 -12.37 -25.85 -3.55
N ARG A 75 -13.18 -26.88 -3.82
CA ARG A 75 -14.51 -26.71 -4.44
C ARG A 75 -15.43 -25.92 -3.52
N VAL A 76 -15.75 -24.70 -3.93
CA VAL A 76 -16.82 -23.87 -3.34
C VAL A 76 -18.07 -24.05 -4.19
N TYR A 77 -19.21 -24.30 -3.54
CA TYR A 77 -20.51 -24.37 -4.21
C TYR A 77 -21.28 -23.10 -3.85
N ASP A 78 -21.73 -22.34 -4.86
CA ASP A 78 -22.67 -21.24 -4.64
C ASP A 78 -24.02 -21.81 -4.17
N GLU A 79 -24.55 -21.26 -3.09
CA GLU A 79 -25.87 -21.59 -2.51
C GLU A 79 -27.03 -20.83 -3.17
#